data_AF-A0A318UCI0-F1
#
_entry.id   AF-A0A318UCI0-F1
#
_cell.length_a   1.000
_cell.length_b   1.000
_cell.length_c   1.000
_cell.angle_alpha   90.00
_cell.angle_beta   90.00
_cell.angle_gamma   90.00
#
_symmetry.space_group_name_H-M   'P 1'
#
loop_
_entity.id
_entity.type
_entity.pdbx_description
1 polymer ?
#
loop_
_entity_poly.entity_id
_entity_poly.type
_entity_poly.pdbx_seq_one_letter_code
_entity_poly.pdbx_strand_id
1 'polypeptide(L)' 'MDTMTTVSEIPNKLKKEGYSVDFNLKESCLECRGNYLQLLPGEFEIDRTFRFEGLSDPADEAIIYAI' A
#
# COMPACT_ATOMS: atom_id res chain seq x y z
N MET A 1 2.96 -4.26 -23.76
CA MET A 1 1.60 -3.95 -23.29
C MET A 1 1.45 -4.61 -21.93
N ASP A 2 1.57 -3.87 -20.83
CA ASP A 2 1.32 -4.40 -19.48
C ASP A 2 0.52 -3.36 -18.70
N THR A 3 -0.74 -3.20 -19.10
CA THR A 3 -1.71 -2.29 -18.46
C THR A 3 -2.76 -3.12 -17.74
N MET A 4 -2.31 -4.00 -16.84
CA MET A 4 -3.14 -4.62 -15.83
C MET A 4 -2.38 -4.54 -14.52
N THR A 5 -2.36 -3.35 -13.92
CA THR A 5 -1.99 -3.19 -12.52
C THR A 5 -3.28 -3.23 -11.74
N THR A 6 -3.78 -4.43 -11.47
CA THR A 6 -4.91 -4.59 -10.56
C THR A 6 -4.44 -4.33 -9.13
N VAL A 7 -5.34 -3.87 -8.25
CA VAL A 7 -5.06 -3.68 -6.82
C VAL A 7 -4.46 -4.94 -6.18
N SER A 8 -4.81 -6.14 -6.68
CA SER A 8 -4.31 -7.42 -6.20
C SER A 8 -2.90 -7.76 -6.71
N GLU A 9 -2.45 -7.18 -7.82
CA GLU A 9 -1.14 -7.45 -8.41
C GLU A 9 -0.04 -6.52 -7.91
N ILE A 10 -0.38 -5.26 -7.61
CA ILE A 10 0.56 -4.29 -7.02
C ILE A 10 1.29 -4.83 -5.78
N PRO A 11 0.63 -5.37 -4.74
CA PRO A 11 1.33 -5.86 -3.56
C PRO A 11 2.28 -7.02 -3.90
N ASN A 12 1.96 -7.82 -4.91
CA ASN A 12 2.85 -8.89 -5.39
C ASN A 12 4.07 -8.33 -6.14
N LYS A 13 3.91 -7.24 -6.90
CA LYS A 13 5.04 -6.52 -7.54
C LYS A 13 5.93 -5.86 -6.49
N LEU A 14 5.34 -5.14 -5.52
CA LEU A 14 6.08 -4.51 -4.41
C LEU A 14 6.88 -5.54 -3.61
N LYS A 15 6.30 -6.71 -3.31
CA LYS A 15 7.04 -7.81 -2.67
C LYS A 15 8.26 -8.27 -3.45
N LYS A 16 8.20 -8.28 -4.79
CA LYS A 16 9.34 -8.62 -5.65
C LYS A 16 10.38 -7.49 -5.72
N GLU A 17 9.96 -6.24 -5.58
CA GLU A 17 10.85 -5.07 -5.53
C GLU A 17 11.62 -4.98 -4.19
N GLY A 18 11.14 -5.64 -3.13
CA GLY A 18 11.80 -5.70 -1.82
C GLY A 18 10.89 -5.33 -0.65
N TYR A 19 9.67 -4.86 -0.93
CA TYR A 19 8.67 -4.51 0.09
C TYR A 19 8.00 -5.78 0.64
N SER A 20 8.66 -6.43 1.59
CA SER A 20 8.15 -7.64 2.25
C SER A 20 7.35 -7.36 3.53
N VAL A 21 7.32 -6.11 3.98
CA VAL A 21 6.63 -5.71 5.21
C VAL A 21 5.25 -5.18 4.86
N ASP A 22 4.23 -5.79 5.47
CA ASP A 22 2.86 -5.31 5.38
C ASP A 22 2.57 -4.39 6.57
N PHE A 23 2.16 -3.17 6.25
CA PHE A 23 1.75 -2.19 7.24
C PHE A 23 0.25 -2.02 7.19
N ASN A 24 -0.40 -2.12 8.35
CA ASN A 24 -1.81 -1.82 8.47
C ASN A 24 -1.96 -0.36 8.90
N LEU A 25 -2.78 0.38 8.16
CA LEU A 25 -3.17 1.73 8.55
C LEU A 25 -4.07 1.66 9.79
N LYS A 26 -3.59 2.20 10.91
CA LYS A 26 -4.41 2.52 12.09
C LYS A 26 -4.74 4.01 12.07
N GLU A 27 -5.72 4.42 12.87
CA GLU A 27 -6.18 5.82 12.98
C GLU A 27 -5.07 6.86 13.26
N SER A 28 -3.92 6.45 13.80
CA SER A 28 -2.84 7.39 14.14
C SER A 28 -1.44 6.95 13.71
N CYS A 29 -1.25 5.74 13.19
CA CYS A 29 0.06 5.22 12.83
C CYS A 29 -0.04 3.99 11.90
N LEU A 30 1.06 3.66 11.24
CA LEU A 30 1.21 2.41 10.50
C LEU A 30 1.72 1.32 11.44
N GLU A 31 0.94 0.25 11.61
CA GLU A 31 1.29 -0.87 12.48
C GLU A 31 1.75 -2.08 11.65
N CYS A 32 2.96 -2.56 11.91
CA CYS A 32 3.46 -3.81 11.36
C CYS A 32 3.09 -4.98 12.29
N ARG A 33 2.22 -5.88 11.82
CA ARG A 33 1.77 -7.06 12.59
C ARG A 33 2.91 -8.01 12.97
N GLY A 34 4.00 -8.02 12.20
CA GLY A 34 5.11 -8.95 12.38
C GLY A 34 6.18 -8.48 13.37
N ASN A 35 6.36 -7.16 13.55
CA ASN A 35 7.55 -6.64 14.21
C ASN A 35 7.27 -5.62 15.32
N TYR A 36 6.01 -5.44 15.74
CA TYR A 36 5.59 -4.38 16.68
C TYR A 36 6.12 -2.99 16.29
N LEU A 37 6.39 -2.78 15.00
CA LEU A 37 6.84 -1.49 14.50
C LEU A 37 5.62 -0.60 14.30
N GLN A 38 5.62 0.54 14.97
CA GLN A 38 4.67 1.62 14.74
C GLN A 38 5.43 2.74 14.06
N LEU A 39 5.04 3.08 12.83
CA LEU A 39 5.60 4.20 12.11
C LEU A 39 4.61 5.35 12.17
N LEU A 40 5.05 6.48 12.72
CA LEU A 40 4.29 7.73 12.68
C LEU A 40 4.36 8.34 11.27
N PRO A 41 3.38 9.16 10.86
CA PRO A 41 3.38 9.82 9.54
C PRO A 41 4.60 10.71 9.24
N GLY A 42 5.42 11.03 10.24
CA GLY A 42 6.70 11.74 10.05
C GLY A 42 7.94 10.83 10.07
N GLU A 43 7.79 9.53 10.28
CA GLU A 43 8.88 8.56 10.39
C GLU A 43 9.03 7.68 9.14
N PHE A 44 8.13 7.80 8.18
CA PHE A 44 8.20 7.12 6.90
C PHE A 44 8.04 8.11 5.75
N GLU A 45 8.62 7.79 4.60
CA GLU A 45 8.43 8.53 3.36
C GLU A 45 7.79 7.59 2.35
N ILE A 46 6.75 8.07 1.68
CA ILE A 46 6.05 7.29 0.66
C ILE A 46 6.88 7.34 -0.63
N ASP A 47 7.51 6.23 -0.99
CA ASP A 47 8.24 6.09 -2.25
C ASP A 47 7.27 6.16 -3.44
N ARG A 48 6.15 5.42 -3.36
CA ARG A 48 5.12 5.37 -4.42
C ARG A 48 3.71 5.30 -3.88
N THR A 49 2.81 5.97 -4.60
CA THR A 49 1.37 5.92 -4.38
C THR A 49 0.67 5.35 -5.59
N PHE A 50 -0.17 4.34 -5.39
CA PHE A 50 -1.03 3.79 -6.43
C PHE A 50 -2.48 3.98 -6.03
N ARG A 51 -3.19 4.86 -6.74
CA ARG A 51 -4.63 5.05 -6.57
C ARG A 51 -5.37 4.31 -7.68
N PHE A 52 -6.26 3.42 -7.27
CA PHE A 52 -7.19 2.71 -8.12
C PHE A 52 -8.57 3.29 -7.87
N GLU A 53 -9.13 3.89 -8.90
CA GLU A 53 -10.54 4.26 -8.94
C GLU A 53 -11.28 3.13 -9.65
N GLY A 54 -12.16 2.47 -8.93
CA GLY A 54 -13.04 1.45 -9.50
C GLY A 54 -13.88 2.05 -10.62
N LEU A 55 -13.83 1.44 -11.80
CA LEU A 55 -14.59 1.90 -12.97
C LEU A 55 -16.11 1.85 -12.76
N SER A 56 -16.59 1.06 -11.80
CA SER A 56 -18.02 0.81 -11.58
C SER A 56 -18.61 1.57 -10.38
N ASP A 57 -17.83 1.83 -9.34
CA ASP A 57 -18.34 2.39 -8.09
C ASP A 57 -17.33 3.40 -7.52
N PRO A 58 -17.75 4.66 -7.28
CA PRO A 58 -16.90 5.67 -6.62
C PRO A 58 -16.62 5.32 -5.14
N ALA A 59 -17.23 4.25 -4.62
CA ALA A 59 -16.92 3.69 -3.30
C ALA A 59 -15.84 2.60 -3.37
N ASP A 60 -15.55 2.05 -4.55
CA ASP A 60 -14.52 1.04 -4.76
C ASP A 60 -13.21 1.74 -5.14
N GLU A 61 -12.71 2.53 -4.19
CA GLU A 61 -11.43 3.24 -4.30
C GLU A 61 -10.40 2.49 -3.45
N ALA A 62 -9.31 2.07 -4.08
CA ALA A 62 -8.21 1.44 -3.36
C ALA A 62 -6.94 2.28 -3.52
N ILE A 63 -6.28 2.58 -2.40
CA ILE A 63 -5.01 3.30 -2.42
C ILE A 63 -3.95 2.42 -1.76
N ILE A 64 -2.87 2.17 -2.50
CA ILE A 64 -1.71 1.43 -2.02
C ILE A 64 -0.55 2.40 -1.88
N TYR A 65 0.03 2.44 -0.69
CA TYR A 65 1.21 3.22 -0.36
C TYR A 65 2.41 2.27 -0.24
N ALA A 66 3.47 2.54 -0.99
CA ALA A 66 4.76 1.88 -0.84
C ALA A 66 5.69 2.79 -0.04
N ILE A 67 6.25 2.25 1.04
CA ILE A 67 7.09 2.91 2.04
C ILE A 67 8.29 2.02 2.38
#